data_AF-A0A6L9SSQ9-F1
#
_entry.id   AF-A0A6L9SSQ9-F1
#
_cell.length_a   1.000
_cell.length_b   1.000
_cell.length_c   1.000
_cell.angle_alpha   90.00
_cell.angle_beta   90.00
_cell.angle_gamma   90.00
#
_symmetry.space_group_name_H-M   'P 1'
#
loop_
_entity.id
_entity.type
_entity.pdbx_description
1 polymer ?
#
loop_
_entity_poly.entity_id
_entity_poly.type
_entity_poly.pdbx_seq_one_letter_code
_entity_poly.pdbx_strand_id
1 'polypeptide(L)'
;MLGYLSYFSTSFIIAVLLWPFVAAVLTLPILAGLYHRHHRLRALSVGASYLSVLYFTGLVAFTLYPMPDDPDAFCAAHAGDYAPQLDPLRFLEDLQYGGLYGLLQLVMNVVFFVPLGFVFARWLRWRWWAVVGGGFAMSLFIESSQLTGFWGLYPCAYRQFDVNDLMTNTLGAVVGLGVARLFGAWVPAAALPGRDEVNTRPGALHRTVAFVIDMMLVAAAYFPLTMAVVLAFHALATPLANGDFTLFGGLVTVGVGWMNAIAPTAAALAFLVFELLVPLTHRGQTLGGMFTHMTVETVTRHGGRRAAFYAVRTVVLGTLTVMAITGFVAAGSADDGVAATDGPLRIAVIGFIVLFLFAMVARRMPWDSIPGERAAHVVGESVSPISPASHC
;
A
#
# COMPACT_ATOMS: atom_id res chain seq x y z
N MET A 1 -30.52 -20.84 -4.48
CA MET A 1 -29.29 -20.07 -4.74
C MET A 1 -29.48 -18.56 -4.56
N LEU A 2 -30.39 -17.90 -5.29
CA LEU A 2 -30.57 -16.43 -5.18
C LEU A 2 -30.95 -15.95 -3.76
N GLY A 3 -31.79 -16.68 -3.02
CA GLY A 3 -32.13 -16.36 -1.62
C GLY A 3 -31.00 -16.63 -0.60
N TYR A 4 -30.01 -17.46 -0.92
CA TYR A 4 -28.83 -17.61 -0.06
C TYR A 4 -27.91 -16.41 -0.23
N LEU A 5 -27.71 -15.95 -1.47
CA LEU A 5 -26.90 -14.79 -1.80
C LEU A 5 -27.46 -13.47 -1.23
N SER A 6 -28.79 -13.36 -1.04
CA SER A 6 -29.38 -12.15 -0.45
C SER A 6 -28.96 -11.92 1.00
N TYR A 7 -28.66 -12.97 1.78
CA TYR A 7 -28.12 -12.83 3.15
C TYR A 7 -26.77 -12.11 3.20
N PHE A 8 -26.00 -12.18 2.10
CA PHE A 8 -24.67 -11.58 2.02
C PHE A 8 -24.64 -10.21 1.34
N SER A 9 -25.80 -9.73 0.89
CA SER A 9 -25.91 -8.46 0.13
C SER A 9 -25.36 -7.27 0.93
N THR A 10 -25.60 -7.23 2.24
CA THR A 10 -25.15 -6.12 3.09
C THR A 10 -23.64 -6.19 3.33
N SER A 11 -23.09 -7.37 3.65
CA SER A 11 -21.63 -7.56 3.76
C SER A 11 -20.91 -7.20 2.47
N PHE A 12 -21.49 -7.53 1.32
CA PHE A 12 -20.95 -7.15 0.01
C PHE A 12 -20.96 -5.62 -0.20
N ILE A 13 -22.07 -4.95 0.13
CA ILE A 13 -22.17 -3.49 0.05
C ILE A 13 -21.12 -2.83 0.95
N ILE A 14 -21.00 -3.27 2.20
CA ILE A 14 -19.99 -2.77 3.15
C ILE A 14 -18.58 -2.94 2.57
N ALA A 15 -18.27 -4.13 2.03
CA ALA A 15 -16.96 -4.39 1.44
C ALA A 15 -16.67 -3.44 0.27
N VAL A 16 -17.62 -3.23 -0.64
CA VAL A 16 -17.45 -2.35 -1.81
C VAL A 16 -17.34 -0.88 -1.40
N LEU A 17 -18.11 -0.43 -0.41
CA LEU A 17 -18.08 0.96 0.06
C LEU A 17 -16.82 1.30 0.85
N LEU A 18 -16.34 0.38 1.71
CA LEU A 18 -15.12 0.59 2.49
C LEU A 18 -13.84 0.38 1.67
N TRP A 19 -13.89 -0.49 0.66
CA TRP A 19 -12.74 -0.84 -0.16
C TRP A 19 -11.91 0.34 -0.69
N PRO A 20 -12.45 1.41 -1.31
CA PRO A 20 -11.62 2.50 -1.83
C PRO A 20 -10.80 3.19 -0.72
N PHE A 21 -11.36 3.31 0.49
CA PHE A 21 -10.68 3.91 1.63
C PHE A 21 -9.60 2.98 2.19
N VAL A 22 -9.93 1.71 2.39
CA VAL A 22 -8.98 0.69 2.85
C VAL A 22 -7.85 0.51 1.83
N ALA A 23 -8.17 0.54 0.54
CA ALA A 23 -7.20 0.47 -0.54
C ALA A 23 -6.28 1.69 -0.57
N ALA A 24 -6.77 2.90 -0.33
CA ALA A 24 -5.91 4.08 -0.23
C ALA A 24 -4.82 3.91 0.84
N VAL A 25 -5.16 3.27 1.97
CA VAL A 25 -4.23 3.04 3.09
C VAL A 25 -3.32 1.83 2.86
N LEU A 26 -3.88 0.67 2.46
CA LEU A 26 -3.17 -0.61 2.45
C LEU A 26 -2.51 -0.96 1.11
N THR A 27 -3.00 -0.42 -0.01
CA THR A 27 -2.47 -0.78 -1.34
C THR A 27 -1.00 -0.37 -1.46
N LEU A 28 -0.62 0.80 -0.97
CA LEU A 28 0.76 1.29 -1.06
C LEU A 28 1.75 0.44 -0.23
N PRO A 29 1.52 0.14 1.07
CA PRO A 29 2.34 -0.81 1.81
C PRO A 29 2.41 -2.21 1.16
N ILE A 30 1.31 -2.70 0.60
CA ILE A 30 1.27 -4.00 -0.08
C ILE A 30 2.11 -3.96 -1.36
N LEU A 31 1.94 -2.95 -2.22
CA LEU A 31 2.80 -2.77 -3.40
C LEU A 31 4.26 -2.65 -3.00
N ALA A 32 4.54 -1.90 -1.93
CA ALA A 32 5.87 -1.71 -1.43
C ALA A 32 6.50 -3.05 -1.01
N GLY A 33 5.81 -3.86 -0.21
CA GLY A 33 6.26 -5.19 0.20
C GLY A 33 6.40 -6.17 -0.97
N LEU A 34 5.42 -6.18 -1.90
CA LEU A 34 5.47 -7.00 -3.12
C LEU A 34 6.65 -6.58 -4.00
N TYR A 35 6.93 -5.28 -4.10
CA TYR A 35 8.07 -4.78 -4.84
C TYR A 35 9.38 -5.22 -4.20
N HIS A 36 9.55 -5.01 -2.89
CA HIS A 36 10.76 -5.41 -2.17
C HIS A 36 11.07 -6.90 -2.37
N ARG A 37 10.02 -7.73 -2.48
CA ARG A 37 10.15 -9.17 -2.68
C ARG A 37 10.34 -9.59 -4.14
N HIS A 38 9.90 -8.79 -5.11
CA HIS A 38 9.82 -9.19 -6.52
C HIS A 38 10.66 -8.34 -7.48
N HIS A 39 11.25 -7.24 -7.01
CA HIS A 39 12.09 -6.30 -7.75
C HIS A 39 11.50 -5.83 -9.11
N ARG A 40 10.18 -5.96 -9.30
CA ARG A 40 9.41 -5.50 -10.47
C ARG A 40 7.96 -5.19 -10.07
N LEU A 41 7.48 -4.01 -10.45
CA LEU A 41 6.05 -3.70 -10.50
C LEU A 41 5.51 -4.00 -11.90
N ARG A 42 4.62 -4.97 -12.02
CA ARG A 42 3.80 -5.18 -13.22
C ARG A 42 2.42 -4.57 -12.99
N ALA A 43 1.75 -4.12 -14.05
CA ALA A 43 0.35 -3.68 -13.96
C ALA A 43 -0.55 -4.74 -13.32
N LEU A 44 -0.28 -6.02 -13.62
CA LEU A 44 -0.95 -7.15 -12.97
C LEU A 44 -0.72 -7.21 -11.45
N SER A 45 0.47 -6.83 -10.96
CA SER A 45 0.77 -6.78 -9.52
C SER A 45 -0.01 -5.68 -8.81
N VAL A 46 -0.25 -4.54 -9.49
CA VAL A 46 -1.10 -3.46 -8.97
C VAL A 46 -2.56 -3.91 -8.92
N GLY A 47 -3.09 -4.45 -10.02
CA GLY A 47 -4.45 -4.99 -10.05
C GLY A 47 -4.65 -6.09 -9.02
N ALA A 48 -3.69 -7.01 -8.90
CA ALA A 48 -3.67 -8.05 -7.88
C ALA A 48 -3.71 -7.48 -6.45
N SER A 49 -2.86 -6.50 -6.13
CA SER A 49 -2.85 -5.88 -4.80
C SER A 49 -4.16 -5.18 -4.47
N TYR A 50 -4.74 -4.46 -5.44
CA TYR A 50 -6.01 -3.76 -5.28
C TYR A 50 -7.18 -4.74 -5.06
N LEU A 51 -7.21 -5.84 -5.82
CA LEU A 51 -8.16 -6.95 -5.64
C LEU A 51 -7.92 -7.71 -4.34
N SER A 52 -6.67 -7.81 -3.87
CA SER A 52 -6.36 -8.40 -2.55
C SER A 52 -7.00 -7.60 -1.44
N VAL A 53 -6.91 -6.26 -1.51
CA VAL A 53 -7.52 -5.40 -0.50
C VAL A 53 -9.03 -5.54 -0.51
N LEU A 54 -9.67 -5.60 -1.68
CA LEU A 54 -11.11 -5.90 -1.78
C LEU A 54 -11.43 -7.24 -1.13
N TYR A 55 -10.64 -8.27 -1.44
CA TYR A 55 -10.81 -9.60 -0.88
C TYR A 55 -10.70 -9.60 0.65
N PHE A 56 -9.67 -8.99 1.24
CA PHE A 56 -9.51 -8.94 2.70
C PHE A 56 -10.60 -8.09 3.38
N THR A 57 -11.02 -6.99 2.74
CA THR A 57 -12.15 -6.19 3.22
C THR A 57 -13.44 -7.02 3.21
N GLY A 58 -13.65 -7.79 2.14
CA GLY A 58 -14.74 -8.76 2.04
C GLY A 58 -14.62 -9.88 3.08
N LEU A 59 -13.43 -10.44 3.31
CA LEU A 59 -13.19 -11.48 4.31
C LEU A 59 -13.67 -11.04 5.69
N VAL A 60 -13.30 -9.83 6.11
CA VAL A 60 -13.74 -9.23 7.36
C VAL A 60 -15.26 -9.00 7.34
N ALA A 61 -15.80 -8.36 6.30
CA ALA A 61 -17.22 -8.03 6.22
C ALA A 61 -18.12 -9.27 6.22
N PHE A 62 -17.78 -10.32 5.47
CA PHE A 62 -18.62 -11.52 5.38
C PHE A 62 -18.56 -12.38 6.66
N THR A 63 -17.42 -12.39 7.35
CA THR A 63 -17.24 -13.26 8.53
C THR A 63 -17.64 -12.59 9.84
N LEU A 64 -17.62 -11.25 9.91
CA LEU A 64 -17.94 -10.53 11.15
C LEU A 64 -19.27 -9.80 11.12
N TYR A 65 -19.80 -9.43 9.95
CA TYR A 65 -21.13 -8.79 9.82
C TYR A 65 -22.24 -9.83 9.54
N PRO A 66 -23.48 -9.67 10.04
CA PRO A 66 -23.98 -8.57 10.88
C PRO A 66 -23.51 -8.71 12.32
N MET A 67 -23.13 -7.57 12.89
CA MET A 67 -22.94 -7.45 14.34
C MET A 67 -24.23 -6.88 14.94
N PRO A 68 -24.59 -7.22 16.18
CA PRO A 68 -25.79 -6.69 16.82
C PRO A 68 -25.78 -5.15 16.92
N ASP A 69 -26.90 -4.50 16.61
CA ASP A 69 -27.06 -3.05 16.78
C ASP A 69 -27.18 -2.66 18.28
N ASP A 70 -27.84 -3.52 19.07
CA ASP A 70 -27.92 -3.45 20.53
C ASP A 70 -27.28 -4.71 21.14
N PRO A 71 -25.97 -4.64 21.50
CA PRO A 71 -25.22 -5.76 22.06
C PRO A 71 -25.83 -6.34 23.33
N ASP A 72 -26.30 -5.49 24.24
CA ASP A 72 -26.78 -5.91 25.55
C ASP A 72 -28.11 -6.64 25.43
N ALA A 73 -29.05 -6.09 24.65
CA ALA A 73 -30.32 -6.74 24.38
C ALA A 73 -30.14 -8.07 23.62
N PHE A 74 -29.26 -8.07 22.61
CA PHE A 74 -28.96 -9.28 21.84
C PHE A 74 -28.39 -10.39 22.73
N CYS A 75 -27.39 -10.06 23.56
CA CYS A 75 -26.73 -11.01 24.44
C CYS A 75 -27.63 -11.50 25.57
N ALA A 76 -28.54 -10.66 26.08
CA ALA A 76 -29.56 -11.09 27.03
C ALA A 76 -30.55 -12.08 26.41
N ALA A 77 -30.89 -11.90 25.14
CA ALA A 77 -31.83 -12.76 24.41
C ALA A 77 -31.21 -14.09 23.94
N HIS A 78 -29.92 -14.11 23.61
CA HIS A 78 -29.23 -15.28 23.01
C HIS A 78 -28.17 -15.88 23.94
N ALA A 79 -28.33 -15.71 25.25
CA ALA A 79 -27.39 -16.19 26.25
C ALA A 79 -27.25 -17.74 26.16
N GLY A 80 -26.13 -18.21 25.64
CA GLY A 80 -25.81 -19.63 25.50
C GLY A 80 -26.13 -20.26 24.14
N ASP A 81 -26.78 -19.53 23.22
CA ASP A 81 -27.14 -20.04 21.89
C ASP A 81 -25.90 -20.28 21.00
N TYR A 82 -24.84 -19.52 21.21
CA TYR A 82 -23.60 -19.56 20.43
C TYR A 82 -22.47 -20.32 21.13
N ALA A 83 -22.80 -21.40 21.85
CA ALA A 83 -21.80 -22.27 22.45
C ALA A 83 -20.85 -22.84 21.37
N PRO A 84 -19.53 -22.91 21.63
CA PRO A 84 -18.57 -23.36 20.62
C PRO A 84 -18.84 -24.80 20.20
N GLN A 85 -18.91 -25.02 18.89
CA GLN A 85 -18.98 -26.32 18.25
C GLN A 85 -17.54 -26.83 18.09
N LEU A 86 -17.23 -27.96 18.73
CA LEU A 86 -15.86 -28.52 18.74
C LEU A 86 -15.76 -29.93 18.14
N ASP A 87 -16.88 -30.52 17.71
CA ASP A 87 -16.90 -31.86 17.12
C ASP A 87 -16.49 -31.79 15.63
N PRO A 88 -15.31 -32.32 15.25
CA PRO A 88 -14.83 -32.26 13.87
C PRO A 88 -15.68 -33.10 12.90
N LEU A 89 -16.61 -33.93 13.39
CA LEU A 89 -17.48 -34.77 12.56
C LEU A 89 -18.90 -34.22 12.42
N ARG A 90 -19.22 -33.08 13.05
CA ARG A 90 -20.56 -32.47 13.00
C ARG A 90 -21.05 -32.16 11.59
N PHE A 91 -20.14 -31.82 10.68
CA PHE A 91 -20.44 -31.61 9.27
C PHE A 91 -21.18 -32.80 8.61
N LEU A 92 -21.03 -34.03 9.13
CA LEU A 92 -21.77 -35.20 8.64
C LEU A 92 -23.27 -35.07 8.94
N GLU A 93 -23.62 -34.60 10.15
CA GLU A 93 -25.00 -34.30 10.54
C GLU A 93 -25.53 -33.12 9.72
N ASP A 94 -24.73 -32.07 9.52
CA ASP A 94 -25.15 -30.90 8.75
C ASP A 94 -25.38 -31.23 7.26
N LEU A 95 -24.61 -32.16 6.69
CA LEU A 95 -24.86 -32.67 5.34
C LEU A 95 -26.09 -33.58 5.28
N GLN A 96 -26.32 -34.39 6.31
CA GLN A 96 -27.43 -35.33 6.36
C GLN A 96 -28.78 -34.62 6.61
N TYR A 97 -28.79 -33.59 7.46
CA TYR A 97 -30.02 -32.93 7.93
C TYR A 97 -30.15 -31.46 7.47
N GLY A 98 -29.05 -30.77 7.17
CA GLY A 98 -29.05 -29.37 6.71
C GLY A 98 -29.32 -29.18 5.22
N GLY A 99 -29.41 -30.29 4.45
CA GLY A 99 -29.74 -30.28 3.03
C GLY A 99 -28.80 -29.40 2.20
N LEU A 100 -29.36 -28.59 1.29
CA LEU A 100 -28.56 -27.72 0.42
C LEU A 100 -27.79 -26.65 1.21
N TYR A 101 -28.31 -26.17 2.34
CA TYR A 101 -27.66 -25.12 3.12
C TYR A 101 -26.40 -25.63 3.82
N GLY A 102 -26.47 -26.81 4.45
CA GLY A 102 -25.29 -27.46 5.03
C GLY A 102 -24.19 -27.68 3.99
N LEU A 103 -24.55 -28.21 2.80
CA LEU A 103 -23.59 -28.36 1.70
C LEU A 103 -22.98 -27.01 1.25
N LEU A 104 -23.81 -25.98 1.07
CA LEU A 104 -23.34 -24.67 0.63
C LEU A 104 -22.42 -24.00 1.66
N GLN A 105 -22.66 -24.17 2.96
CA GLN A 105 -21.77 -23.65 4.01
C GLN A 105 -20.35 -24.20 3.85
N LEU A 106 -20.21 -25.53 3.78
CA LEU A 106 -18.90 -26.18 3.62
C LEU A 106 -18.20 -25.74 2.32
N VAL A 107 -18.91 -25.78 1.18
CA VAL A 107 -18.32 -25.47 -0.12
C VAL A 107 -17.95 -23.99 -0.22
N MET A 108 -18.80 -23.09 0.29
CA MET A 108 -18.52 -21.65 0.23
C MET A 108 -17.36 -21.26 1.14
N ASN A 109 -17.21 -21.87 2.32
CA ASN A 109 -16.05 -21.64 3.19
C ASN A 109 -14.73 -22.04 2.49
N VAL A 110 -14.72 -23.20 1.82
CA VAL A 110 -13.59 -23.61 0.96
C VAL A 110 -13.34 -22.56 -0.13
N VAL A 111 -14.35 -22.21 -0.93
CA VAL A 111 -14.22 -21.24 -2.04
C VAL A 111 -13.73 -19.89 -1.54
N PHE A 112 -14.19 -19.46 -0.37
CA PHE A 112 -13.88 -18.15 0.20
C PHE A 112 -12.42 -18.03 0.63
N PHE A 113 -11.76 -19.13 0.98
CA PHE A 113 -10.33 -19.16 1.33
C PHE A 113 -9.39 -19.52 0.15
N VAL A 114 -9.92 -19.90 -1.02
CA VAL A 114 -9.11 -20.12 -2.24
C VAL A 114 -8.26 -18.89 -2.60
N PRO A 115 -8.80 -17.65 -2.62
CA PRO A 115 -7.99 -16.46 -2.91
C PRO A 115 -6.87 -16.24 -1.89
N LEU A 116 -7.12 -16.49 -0.59
CA LEU A 116 -6.09 -16.39 0.46
C LEU A 116 -4.91 -17.32 0.18
N GLY A 117 -5.20 -18.60 -0.08
CA GLY A 117 -4.17 -19.59 -0.41
C GLY A 117 -3.40 -19.21 -1.67
N PHE A 118 -4.10 -18.70 -2.68
CA PHE A 118 -3.48 -18.20 -3.91
C PHE A 118 -2.54 -17.03 -3.64
N VAL A 119 -2.97 -16.03 -2.84
CA VAL A 119 -2.15 -14.87 -2.44
C VAL A 119 -0.88 -15.34 -1.72
N PHE A 120 -1.02 -16.20 -0.71
CA PHE A 120 0.10 -16.68 0.09
C PHE A 120 1.11 -17.45 -0.77
N ALA A 121 0.64 -18.28 -1.69
CA ALA A 121 1.49 -19.08 -2.56
C ALA A 121 2.11 -18.27 -3.71
N ARG A 122 1.31 -17.49 -4.44
CA ARG A 122 1.72 -16.86 -5.71
C ARG A 122 2.41 -15.52 -5.51
N TRP A 123 1.92 -14.71 -4.56
CA TRP A 123 2.40 -13.36 -4.30
C TRP A 123 3.32 -13.35 -3.09
N LEU A 124 2.90 -13.89 -1.96
CA LEU A 124 3.79 -14.01 -0.81
C LEU A 124 4.74 -15.20 -0.90
N ARG A 125 4.72 -16.03 -1.95
CA ARG A 125 5.69 -17.13 -2.16
C ARG A 125 5.98 -17.96 -0.90
N TRP A 126 4.97 -18.17 -0.07
CA TRP A 126 5.09 -18.97 1.13
C TRP A 126 5.27 -20.43 0.73
N ARG A 127 6.04 -21.17 1.55
CA ARG A 127 6.15 -22.63 1.41
C ARG A 127 4.78 -23.23 1.72
N TRP A 128 4.47 -24.40 1.16
CA TRP A 128 3.15 -25.01 1.28
C TRP A 128 2.66 -25.13 2.73
N TRP A 129 3.54 -25.50 3.65
CA TRP A 129 3.21 -25.62 5.07
C TRP A 129 2.89 -24.27 5.71
N ALA A 130 3.52 -23.18 5.27
CA ALA A 130 3.22 -21.83 5.72
C ALA A 130 1.89 -21.33 5.14
N VAL A 131 1.51 -21.75 3.93
CA VAL A 131 0.17 -21.47 3.38
C VAL A 131 -0.90 -22.19 4.20
N VAL A 132 -0.70 -23.46 4.54
CA VAL A 132 -1.61 -24.24 5.40
C VAL A 132 -1.73 -23.59 6.78
N GLY A 133 -0.59 -23.35 7.45
CA GLY A 133 -0.58 -22.74 8.78
C GLY A 133 -1.16 -21.32 8.79
N GLY A 134 -0.92 -20.54 7.73
CA GLY A 134 -1.50 -19.21 7.58
C GLY A 134 -3.00 -19.22 7.33
N GLY A 135 -3.50 -20.17 6.51
CA GLY A 135 -4.93 -20.36 6.29
C GLY A 135 -5.65 -20.76 7.58
N PHE A 136 -5.08 -21.72 8.31
CA PHE A 136 -5.58 -22.13 9.63
C PHE A 136 -5.56 -20.97 10.63
N ALA A 137 -4.44 -20.23 10.73
CA ALA A 137 -4.32 -19.11 11.66
C ALA A 137 -5.32 -17.98 11.34
N MET A 138 -5.55 -17.69 10.05
CA MET A 138 -6.57 -16.71 9.63
C MET A 138 -7.97 -17.18 10.01
N SER A 139 -8.30 -18.46 9.76
CA SER A 139 -9.61 -19.01 10.16
C SER A 139 -9.77 -18.97 11.68
N LEU A 140 -8.74 -19.37 12.44
CA LEU A 140 -8.77 -19.35 13.90
C LEU A 140 -8.95 -17.93 14.44
N PHE A 141 -8.30 -16.94 13.83
CA PHE A 141 -8.47 -15.53 14.18
C PHE A 141 -9.92 -15.07 13.98
N ILE A 142 -10.56 -15.48 12.89
CA ILE A 142 -11.97 -15.15 12.59
C ILE A 142 -12.90 -15.82 13.60
N GLU A 143 -12.80 -17.13 13.79
CA GLU A 143 -13.64 -17.88 14.74
C GLU A 143 -13.45 -17.37 16.17
N SER A 144 -12.21 -17.06 16.57
CA SER A 144 -11.93 -16.48 17.90
C SER A 144 -12.52 -15.07 18.04
N SER A 145 -12.50 -14.27 16.97
CA SER A 145 -13.14 -12.95 16.97
C SER A 145 -14.65 -13.09 17.17
N GLN A 146 -15.29 -14.09 16.57
CA GLN A 146 -16.72 -14.33 16.77
C GLN A 146 -17.03 -14.82 18.20
N LEU A 147 -16.28 -15.81 18.68
CA LEU A 147 -16.42 -16.40 20.02
C LEU A 147 -16.28 -15.36 21.14
N THR A 148 -15.36 -14.41 20.98
CA THR A 148 -15.05 -13.41 22.00
C THR A 148 -15.86 -12.13 21.86
N GLY A 149 -16.84 -12.09 20.95
CA GLY A 149 -17.61 -10.86 20.71
C GLY A 149 -16.72 -9.74 20.16
N PHE A 150 -15.92 -10.04 19.14
CA PHE A 150 -14.89 -9.17 18.58
C PHE A 150 -13.92 -8.65 19.66
N TRP A 151 -13.27 -9.58 20.37
CA TRP A 151 -12.27 -9.30 21.41
C TRP A 151 -12.81 -8.45 22.57
N GLY A 152 -14.06 -8.71 22.98
CA GLY A 152 -14.73 -8.03 24.08
C GLY A 152 -15.41 -6.71 23.71
N LEU A 153 -15.50 -6.38 22.41
CA LEU A 153 -16.32 -5.26 21.95
C LEU A 153 -17.82 -5.52 22.20
N TYR A 154 -18.24 -6.78 22.09
CA TYR A 154 -19.56 -7.29 22.42
C TYR A 154 -19.46 -8.16 23.69
N PRO A 155 -20.47 -8.12 24.58
CA PRO A 155 -20.41 -8.82 25.87
C PRO A 155 -20.58 -10.34 25.76
N CYS A 156 -20.94 -10.86 24.58
CA CYS A 156 -21.09 -12.29 24.30
C CYS A 156 -20.65 -12.65 22.88
N ALA A 157 -20.55 -13.95 22.60
CA ALA A 157 -20.46 -14.46 21.24
C ALA A 157 -21.75 -14.15 20.47
N TYR A 158 -21.63 -13.57 19.28
CA TYR A 158 -22.78 -13.29 18.40
C TYR A 158 -22.82 -14.20 17.16
N ARG A 159 -21.83 -15.09 17.03
CA ARG A 159 -21.74 -16.18 16.07
C ARG A 159 -21.10 -17.38 16.75
N GLN A 160 -21.44 -18.58 16.30
CA GLN A 160 -20.91 -19.83 16.83
C GLN A 160 -19.50 -20.07 16.30
N PHE A 161 -18.56 -20.33 17.20
CA PHE A 161 -17.24 -20.85 16.85
C PHE A 161 -17.40 -22.28 16.33
N ASP A 162 -16.87 -22.59 15.14
CA ASP A 162 -17.03 -23.88 14.50
C ASP A 162 -15.69 -24.48 14.01
N VAL A 163 -15.34 -25.68 14.51
CA VAL A 163 -14.13 -26.40 14.08
C VAL A 163 -14.21 -26.87 12.62
N ASN A 164 -15.41 -27.15 12.11
CA ASN A 164 -15.61 -27.47 10.69
C ASN A 164 -15.35 -26.26 9.78
N ASP A 165 -15.58 -25.04 10.25
CA ASP A 165 -15.20 -23.82 9.53
C ASP A 165 -13.67 -23.66 9.47
N LEU A 166 -12.95 -23.96 10.57
CA LEU A 166 -11.48 -24.05 10.55
C LEU A 166 -10.97 -25.03 9.50
N MET A 167 -11.59 -26.21 9.41
CA MET A 167 -11.20 -27.26 8.48
C MET A 167 -11.47 -26.86 7.02
N THR A 168 -12.67 -26.35 6.73
CA THR A 168 -13.08 -25.98 5.36
C THR A 168 -12.33 -24.76 4.84
N ASN A 169 -12.12 -23.74 5.68
CA ASN A 169 -11.32 -22.57 5.33
C ASN A 169 -9.85 -22.94 5.10
N THR A 170 -9.27 -23.79 5.94
CA THR A 170 -7.91 -24.30 5.75
C THR A 170 -7.79 -25.10 4.45
N LEU A 171 -8.79 -25.95 4.15
CA LEU A 171 -8.88 -26.67 2.88
C LEU A 171 -8.95 -25.69 1.69
N GLY A 172 -9.72 -24.61 1.81
CA GLY A 172 -9.75 -23.52 0.84
C GLY A 172 -8.37 -22.94 0.54
N ALA A 173 -7.58 -22.66 1.58
CA ALA A 173 -6.20 -22.19 1.40
C ALA A 173 -5.31 -23.22 0.69
N VAL A 174 -5.49 -24.52 0.95
CA VAL A 174 -4.79 -25.61 0.24
C VAL A 174 -5.20 -25.66 -1.23
N VAL A 175 -6.49 -25.55 -1.53
CA VAL A 175 -6.98 -25.49 -2.92
C VAL A 175 -6.41 -24.26 -3.62
N GLY A 176 -6.39 -23.09 -2.96
CA GLY A 176 -5.76 -21.87 -3.46
C GLY A 176 -4.28 -22.02 -3.80
N LEU A 177 -3.52 -22.75 -2.96
CA LEU A 177 -2.14 -23.12 -3.26
C LEU A 177 -2.05 -24.00 -4.52
N GLY A 178 -2.95 -24.98 -4.69
CA GLY A 178 -3.04 -25.80 -5.90
C GLY A 178 -3.30 -24.96 -7.14
N VAL A 179 -4.28 -24.05 -7.09
CA VAL A 179 -4.61 -23.10 -8.14
C VAL A 179 -3.42 -22.20 -8.48
N ALA A 180 -2.70 -21.70 -7.47
CA ALA A 180 -1.49 -20.88 -7.68
C ALA A 180 -0.37 -21.64 -8.41
N ARG A 181 -0.18 -22.93 -8.11
CA ARG A 181 0.80 -23.77 -8.81
C ARG A 181 0.40 -24.02 -10.25
N LEU A 182 -0.87 -24.37 -10.49
CA LEU A 182 -1.40 -24.56 -11.84
C LEU A 182 -1.25 -23.27 -12.65
N PHE A 183 -1.67 -22.14 -12.08
CA PHE A 183 -1.51 -20.83 -12.71
C PHE A 183 -0.04 -20.48 -13.00
N GLY A 184 0.88 -20.84 -12.09
CA GLY A 184 2.31 -20.64 -12.25
C GLY A 184 2.93 -21.40 -13.44
N ALA A 185 2.35 -22.55 -13.82
CA ALA A 185 2.78 -23.30 -15.01
C ALA A 185 2.42 -22.58 -16.32
N TRP A 186 1.38 -21.74 -16.32
CA TRP A 186 0.89 -21.01 -17.50
C TRP A 186 1.41 -19.58 -17.55
N VAL A 187 1.66 -18.98 -16.38
CA VAL A 187 2.17 -17.61 -16.24
C VAL A 187 3.44 -17.63 -15.38
N PRO A 188 4.61 -17.91 -15.98
CA PRO A 188 5.88 -17.95 -15.27
C PRO A 188 6.12 -16.64 -14.51
N ALA A 189 6.43 -16.75 -13.22
CA ALA A 189 7.00 -15.64 -12.49
C ALA A 189 8.39 -15.38 -13.12
N ALA A 190 8.56 -14.28 -13.86
CA ALA A 190 9.86 -14.00 -14.47
C ALA A 190 10.96 -13.98 -13.40
N ALA A 191 12.13 -14.51 -13.78
CA ALA A 191 13.33 -14.50 -12.97
C ALA A 191 13.55 -13.08 -12.41
N LEU A 192 13.76 -13.03 -11.10
CA LEU A 192 14.10 -11.79 -10.41
C LEU A 192 15.48 -11.31 -10.87
N PRO A 193 15.65 -10.01 -11.15
CA PRO A 193 16.96 -9.37 -11.11
C PRO A 193 17.63 -9.62 -9.75
N GLY A 194 18.96 -9.71 -9.73
CA GLY A 194 19.72 -9.93 -8.48
C GLY A 194 19.47 -8.82 -7.45
N ARG A 195 19.63 -9.15 -6.16
CA ARG A 195 19.38 -8.26 -5.01
C ARG A 195 20.15 -6.93 -5.08
N ASP A 196 21.25 -6.90 -5.82
CA ASP A 196 22.16 -5.75 -5.97
C ASP A 196 21.98 -4.99 -7.30
N GLU A 197 21.09 -5.46 -8.18
CA GLU A 197 20.92 -4.86 -9.51
C GLU A 197 19.97 -3.66 -9.44
N VAL A 198 20.53 -2.45 -9.52
CA VAL A 198 19.76 -1.20 -9.55
C VAL A 198 19.18 -0.98 -10.95
N ASN A 199 17.86 -0.84 -11.04
CA ASN A 199 17.15 -0.57 -12.27
C ASN A 199 17.44 0.87 -12.78
N THR A 200 18.26 0.96 -13.82
CA THR A 200 18.61 2.22 -14.51
C THR A 200 17.61 2.61 -15.61
N ARG A 201 16.61 1.76 -15.90
CA ARG A 201 15.55 2.03 -16.88
C ARG A 201 14.14 1.80 -16.28
N PRO A 202 13.78 2.51 -15.19
CA PRO A 202 12.48 2.34 -14.56
C PRO A 202 11.37 2.92 -15.46
N GLY A 203 10.29 2.15 -15.62
CA GLY A 203 9.07 2.61 -16.31
C GLY A 203 8.29 3.64 -15.48
N ALA A 204 7.31 4.30 -16.09
CA ALA A 204 6.53 5.38 -15.46
C ALA A 204 5.93 4.98 -14.10
N LEU A 205 5.21 3.86 -14.05
CA LEU A 205 4.61 3.35 -12.81
C LEU A 205 5.65 3.10 -11.71
N HIS A 206 6.83 2.61 -12.09
CA HIS A 206 7.90 2.35 -11.12
C HIS A 206 8.42 3.66 -10.51
N ARG A 207 8.61 4.69 -11.34
CA ARG A 207 8.99 6.03 -10.90
C ARG A 207 7.92 6.67 -10.01
N THR A 208 6.63 6.48 -10.36
CA THR A 208 5.52 7.00 -9.55
C THR A 208 5.48 6.35 -8.17
N VAL A 209 5.64 5.02 -8.07
CA VAL A 209 5.62 4.35 -6.75
C VAL A 209 6.82 4.79 -5.91
N ALA A 210 8.03 4.88 -6.48
CA ALA A 210 9.19 5.40 -5.77
C ALA A 210 8.93 6.82 -5.25
N PHE A 211 8.43 7.71 -6.11
CA PHE A 211 8.12 9.10 -5.75
C PHE A 211 7.01 9.21 -4.70
N VAL A 212 5.96 8.39 -4.76
CA VAL A 212 4.91 8.37 -3.73
C VAL A 212 5.47 7.92 -2.38
N ILE A 213 6.34 6.92 -2.34
CA ILE A 213 7.04 6.50 -1.12
C ILE A 213 7.91 7.66 -0.58
N ASP A 214 8.67 8.32 -1.45
CA ASP A 214 9.45 9.50 -1.07
C ASP A 214 8.56 10.62 -0.51
N MET A 215 7.40 10.90 -1.11
CA MET A 215 6.45 11.91 -0.62
C MET A 215 5.80 11.51 0.71
N MET A 216 5.57 10.22 0.95
CA MET A 216 5.14 9.73 2.26
C MET A 216 6.21 9.96 3.33
N LEU A 217 7.48 9.75 3.00
CA LEU A 217 8.61 10.02 3.91
C LEU A 217 8.78 11.52 4.15
N VAL A 218 8.64 12.34 3.11
CA VAL A 218 8.57 13.81 3.24
C VAL A 218 7.46 14.19 4.21
N ALA A 219 6.23 13.69 4.01
CA ALA A 219 5.09 13.94 4.88
C ALA A 219 5.36 13.50 6.33
N ALA A 220 5.83 12.27 6.53
CA ALA A 220 6.15 11.72 7.83
C ALA A 220 7.22 12.53 8.58
N ALA A 221 8.11 13.22 7.86
CA ALA A 221 9.12 14.10 8.46
C ALA A 221 8.60 15.53 8.72
N TYR A 222 7.95 16.16 7.75
CA TYR A 222 7.61 17.58 7.86
C TYR A 222 6.41 17.85 8.76
N PHE A 223 5.41 16.95 8.82
CA PHE A 223 4.25 17.12 9.70
C PHE A 223 4.65 17.21 11.18
N PRO A 224 5.38 16.23 11.77
CA PRO A 224 5.79 16.32 13.17
C PRO A 224 6.76 17.47 13.42
N LEU A 225 7.66 17.78 12.46
CA LEU A 225 8.56 18.94 12.57
C LEU A 225 7.77 20.26 12.65
N THR A 226 6.78 20.43 11.77
CA THR A 226 5.90 21.60 11.77
C THR A 226 5.15 21.71 13.09
N MET A 227 4.57 20.60 13.56
CA MET A 227 3.86 20.55 14.84
C MET A 227 4.79 20.93 16.00
N ALA A 228 6.01 20.39 16.05
CA ALA A 228 6.98 20.70 17.08
C ALA A 228 7.38 22.19 17.07
N VAL A 229 7.61 22.79 15.90
CA VAL A 229 7.93 24.22 15.76
C VAL A 229 6.75 25.09 16.21
N VAL A 230 5.53 24.75 15.81
CA VAL A 230 4.32 25.50 16.22
C VAL A 230 4.11 25.41 17.74
N LEU A 231 4.27 24.23 18.34
CA LEU A 231 4.15 24.04 19.79
C LEU A 231 5.26 24.78 20.55
N ALA A 232 6.50 24.70 20.09
CA ALA A 232 7.62 25.42 20.67
C ALA A 232 7.41 26.94 20.58
N PHE A 233 6.90 27.43 19.46
CA PHE A 233 6.54 28.83 19.32
C PHE A 233 5.49 29.26 20.34
N HIS A 234 4.38 28.53 20.49
CA HIS A 234 3.35 28.86 21.47
C HIS A 234 3.84 28.78 22.92
N ALA A 235 4.79 27.90 23.21
CA ALA A 235 5.40 27.80 24.53
C ALA A 235 6.33 28.98 24.86
N LEU A 236 6.95 29.59 23.85
CA LEU A 236 7.95 30.66 24.02
C LEU A 236 7.40 32.07 23.74
N ALA A 237 6.30 32.17 22.99
CA ALA A 237 5.73 33.43 22.53
C ALA A 237 4.62 33.92 23.47
N THR A 238 4.58 35.23 23.70
CA THR A 238 3.48 35.89 24.42
C THR A 238 2.57 36.62 23.44
N PRO A 239 1.26 36.36 23.43
CA PRO A 239 0.33 37.07 22.56
C PRO A 239 0.17 38.53 22.99
N LEU A 240 0.06 39.44 22.02
CA LEU A 240 -0.25 40.85 22.19
C LEU A 240 -1.73 41.12 21.89
N ALA A 241 -2.25 42.23 22.41
CA ALA A 241 -3.64 42.66 22.18
C ALA A 241 -3.96 42.99 20.72
N ASN A 242 -2.96 43.28 19.89
CA ASN A 242 -3.12 43.56 18.47
C ASN A 242 -3.12 42.28 17.60
N GLY A 243 -3.01 41.09 18.20
CA GLY A 243 -2.96 39.80 17.50
C GLY A 243 -1.55 39.32 17.13
N ASP A 244 -0.51 40.12 17.36
CA ASP A 244 0.88 39.71 17.15
C ASP A 244 1.42 38.92 18.34
N PHE A 245 2.63 38.40 18.20
CA PHE A 245 3.33 37.66 19.25
C PHE A 245 4.68 38.31 19.57
N THR A 246 5.08 38.34 20.85
CA THR A 246 6.47 38.67 21.25
C THR A 246 7.25 37.42 21.64
N LEU A 247 8.54 37.41 21.32
CA LEU A 247 9.50 36.41 21.74
C LEU A 247 10.59 37.05 22.61
N PHE A 248 11.26 36.22 23.42
CA PHE A 248 12.42 36.62 24.24
C PHE A 248 12.15 37.81 25.17
N GLY A 249 10.97 37.85 25.80
CA GLY A 249 10.61 38.93 26.73
C GLY A 249 10.37 40.29 26.07
N GLY A 250 9.90 40.32 24.82
CA GLY A 250 9.52 41.55 24.12
C GLY A 250 10.57 42.10 23.15
N LEU A 251 11.70 41.41 22.95
CA LEU A 251 12.77 41.86 22.05
C LEU A 251 12.43 41.71 20.56
N VAL A 252 11.57 40.75 20.22
CA VAL A 252 11.17 40.46 18.84
C VAL A 252 9.66 40.35 18.76
N THR A 253 9.03 41.14 17.90
CA THR A 253 7.60 41.05 17.60
C THR A 253 7.41 40.40 16.22
N VAL A 254 6.52 39.42 16.14
CA VAL A 254 6.24 38.64 14.94
C VAL A 254 4.72 38.55 14.74
N GLY A 255 4.24 38.96 13.56
CA GLY A 255 2.81 38.95 13.25
C GLY A 255 2.34 37.63 12.65
N VAL A 256 1.10 37.23 12.92
CA VAL A 256 0.51 35.89 12.66
C VAL A 256 0.85 35.29 11.29
N GLY A 257 0.98 36.11 10.26
CA GLY A 257 1.31 35.68 8.89
C GLY A 257 2.60 34.86 8.75
N TRP A 258 3.59 35.02 9.65
CA TRP A 258 4.82 34.23 9.60
C TRP A 258 4.54 32.72 9.83
N MET A 259 3.48 32.38 10.58
CA MET A 259 3.09 30.99 10.86
C MET A 259 2.70 30.23 9.59
N ASN A 260 2.16 30.94 8.60
CA ASN A 260 1.81 30.36 7.29
C ASN A 260 3.03 29.89 6.51
N ALA A 261 4.23 30.41 6.82
CA ALA A 261 5.46 30.00 6.17
C ALA A 261 6.08 28.73 6.79
N ILE A 262 5.69 28.34 8.02
CA ILE A 262 6.33 27.22 8.74
C ILE A 262 6.15 25.91 7.98
N ALA A 263 4.90 25.52 7.69
CA ALA A 263 4.61 24.23 7.06
C ALA A 263 5.20 24.11 5.64
N PRO A 264 5.05 25.11 4.74
CA PRO A 264 5.69 25.08 3.42
C PRO A 264 7.22 25.02 3.51
N THR A 265 7.83 25.74 4.45
CA THR A 265 9.29 25.71 4.64
C THR A 265 9.77 24.36 5.13
N ALA A 266 9.09 23.77 6.13
CA ALA A 266 9.41 22.43 6.63
C ALA A 266 9.26 21.37 5.54
N ALA A 267 8.18 21.44 4.74
CA ALA A 267 7.96 20.55 3.61
C ALA A 267 9.03 20.70 2.53
N ALA A 268 9.41 21.93 2.18
CA ALA A 268 10.46 22.20 1.20
C ALA A 268 11.82 21.67 1.68
N LEU A 269 12.16 21.86 2.96
CA LEU A 269 13.40 21.32 3.54
C LEU A 269 13.40 19.79 3.53
N ALA A 270 12.32 19.15 3.96
CA ALA A 270 12.18 17.69 3.93
C ALA A 270 12.27 17.15 2.50
N PHE A 271 11.63 17.82 1.53
CA PHE A 271 11.75 17.50 0.11
C PHE A 271 13.20 17.61 -0.36
N LEU A 272 13.90 18.71 -0.08
CA LEU A 272 15.30 18.87 -0.47
C LEU A 272 16.21 17.80 0.15
N VAL A 273 15.93 17.38 1.38
CA VAL A 273 16.67 16.27 2.01
C VAL A 273 16.44 14.97 1.22
N PHE A 274 15.20 14.53 1.05
CA PHE A 274 14.90 13.22 0.48
C PHE A 274 15.04 13.14 -1.05
N GLU A 275 14.73 14.22 -1.76
CA GLU A 275 14.70 14.26 -3.22
C GLU A 275 15.93 14.90 -3.87
N LEU A 276 16.75 15.61 -3.11
CA LEU A 276 18.01 16.19 -3.60
C LEU A 276 19.23 15.63 -2.88
N LEU A 277 19.34 15.78 -1.55
CA LEU A 277 20.56 15.42 -0.81
C LEU A 277 20.82 13.91 -0.78
N VAL A 278 19.78 13.10 -0.53
CA VAL A 278 19.89 11.64 -0.50
C VAL A 278 20.38 11.08 -1.85
N PRO A 279 19.72 11.33 -3.01
CA PRO A 279 20.19 10.78 -4.28
C PRO A 279 21.56 11.31 -4.71
N LEU A 280 21.94 12.54 -4.34
CA LEU A 280 23.29 13.05 -4.58
C LEU A 280 24.38 12.19 -3.93
N THR A 281 24.10 11.65 -2.74
CA THR A 281 25.03 10.86 -1.91
C THR A 281 24.88 9.34 -2.11
N HIS A 282 23.75 8.87 -2.63
CA HIS A 282 23.41 7.44 -2.72
C HIS A 282 23.26 6.95 -4.17
N ARG A 283 24.27 7.18 -5.03
CA ARG A 283 24.30 6.70 -6.43
C ARG A 283 23.04 7.04 -7.26
N GLY A 284 22.44 8.21 -6.99
CA GLY A 284 21.21 8.65 -7.64
C GLY A 284 19.94 7.96 -7.15
N GLN A 285 19.97 7.24 -6.04
CA GLN A 285 18.79 6.60 -5.45
C GLN A 285 18.20 7.49 -4.36
N THR A 286 16.91 7.82 -4.46
CA THR A 286 16.13 8.38 -3.34
C THR A 286 15.84 7.28 -2.31
N LEU A 287 15.21 7.58 -1.18
CA LEU A 287 14.84 6.53 -0.21
C LEU A 287 13.84 5.55 -0.83
N GLY A 288 12.82 6.08 -1.51
CA GLY A 288 11.89 5.34 -2.34
C GLY A 288 12.60 4.60 -3.47
N GLY A 289 13.61 5.20 -4.11
CA GLY A 289 14.44 4.54 -5.11
C GLY A 289 15.31 3.41 -4.57
N MET A 290 15.84 3.50 -3.34
CA MET A 290 16.56 2.41 -2.68
C MET A 290 15.59 1.28 -2.32
N PHE A 291 14.44 1.63 -1.74
CA PHE A 291 13.38 0.68 -1.44
C PHE A 291 12.88 -0.03 -2.71
N THR A 292 12.74 0.73 -3.79
CA THR A 292 12.33 0.21 -5.09
C THR A 292 13.47 -0.12 -6.05
N HIS A 293 14.71 -0.32 -5.56
CA HIS A 293 15.87 -0.69 -6.38
C HIS A 293 15.99 0.04 -7.75
N MET A 294 15.69 1.34 -7.81
CA MET A 294 15.89 2.18 -8.98
C MET A 294 16.76 3.38 -8.66
N THR A 295 17.41 3.91 -9.69
CA THR A 295 18.09 5.20 -9.63
C THR A 295 17.32 6.22 -10.46
N VAL A 296 17.26 7.45 -9.98
CA VAL A 296 16.78 8.59 -10.76
C VAL A 296 17.82 9.00 -11.80
N GLU A 297 19.11 8.68 -11.57
CA GLU A 297 20.24 8.96 -12.45
C GLU A 297 20.37 7.85 -13.51
N THR A 298 19.49 7.90 -14.51
CA THR A 298 19.36 6.86 -15.57
C THR A 298 20.55 6.76 -16.53
N VAL A 299 21.36 7.82 -16.62
CA VAL A 299 22.63 7.88 -17.35
C VAL A 299 23.65 8.61 -16.48
N THR A 300 24.91 8.22 -16.61
CA THR A 300 26.00 8.80 -15.82
C THR A 300 26.29 10.22 -16.32
N ARG A 301 26.37 11.18 -15.39
CA ARG A 301 26.64 12.58 -15.68
C ARG A 301 27.74 13.10 -14.77
N HIS A 302 28.55 14.05 -15.25
CA HIS A 302 29.62 14.67 -14.48
C HIS A 302 29.54 16.20 -14.51
N GLY A 303 30.13 16.85 -13.51
CA GLY A 303 30.25 18.31 -13.42
C GLY A 303 28.92 19.06 -13.61
N GLY A 304 28.95 20.10 -14.44
CA GLY A 304 27.79 20.97 -14.70
C GLY A 304 26.56 20.25 -15.26
N ARG A 305 26.72 19.15 -16.01
CA ARG A 305 25.58 18.37 -16.53
C ARG A 305 24.84 17.62 -15.42
N ARG A 306 25.58 17.10 -14.43
CA ARG A 306 24.98 16.46 -13.25
C ARG A 306 24.26 17.51 -12.39
N ALA A 307 24.87 18.68 -12.19
CA ALA A 307 24.25 19.79 -11.47
C ALA A 307 22.94 20.25 -12.16
N ALA A 308 22.96 20.45 -13.48
CA ALA A 308 21.77 20.82 -14.24
C ALA A 308 20.66 19.75 -14.14
N PHE A 309 21.01 18.46 -14.17
CA PHE A 309 20.04 17.37 -14.01
C PHE A 309 19.31 17.45 -12.67
N TYR A 310 20.05 17.58 -11.56
CA TYR A 310 19.44 17.69 -10.23
C TYR A 310 18.65 18.99 -10.10
N ALA A 311 19.18 20.12 -10.58
CA ALA A 311 18.50 21.41 -10.51
C ALA A 311 17.14 21.39 -11.23
N VAL A 312 17.09 20.93 -12.49
CA VAL A 312 15.84 20.84 -13.27
C VAL A 312 14.86 19.88 -12.60
N ARG A 313 15.32 18.70 -12.18
CA ARG A 313 14.48 17.70 -11.49
C ARG A 313 13.87 18.28 -10.22
N THR A 314 14.70 18.90 -9.38
CA THR A 314 14.28 19.48 -8.09
C THR A 314 13.33 20.66 -8.28
N VAL A 315 13.57 21.54 -9.27
CA VAL A 315 12.66 22.66 -9.54
C VAL A 315 11.30 22.14 -10.00
N VAL A 316 11.26 21.20 -10.96
CA VAL A 316 10.00 20.66 -11.48
C VAL A 316 9.22 19.92 -10.39
N LEU A 317 9.84 18.93 -9.74
CA LEU A 317 9.16 18.14 -8.71
C LEU A 317 8.85 18.95 -7.45
N GLY A 318 9.77 19.83 -7.05
CA GLY A 318 9.60 20.69 -5.87
C GLY A 318 8.46 21.69 -6.06
N THR A 319 8.37 22.33 -7.23
CA THR A 319 7.27 23.26 -7.53
C THR A 319 5.92 22.54 -7.50
N LEU A 320 5.80 21.39 -8.16
CA LEU A 320 4.57 20.60 -8.14
C LEU A 320 4.20 20.12 -6.73
N THR A 321 5.20 19.72 -5.93
CA THR A 321 4.98 19.26 -4.55
C THR A 321 4.53 20.41 -3.64
N VAL A 322 5.18 21.57 -3.72
CA VAL A 322 4.80 22.76 -2.95
C VAL A 322 3.39 23.21 -3.35
N MET A 323 3.06 23.27 -4.64
CA MET A 323 1.72 23.61 -5.12
C MET A 323 0.66 22.61 -4.64
N ALA A 324 0.99 21.31 -4.58
CA ALA A 324 0.10 20.29 -4.05
C ALA A 324 -0.17 20.50 -2.55
N ILE A 325 0.89 20.74 -1.75
CA ILE A 325 0.78 20.94 -0.31
C ILE A 325 0.02 22.23 0.01
N THR A 326 0.42 23.36 -0.57
CA THR A 326 -0.23 24.65 -0.29
C THR A 326 -1.68 24.66 -0.77
N GLY A 327 -1.96 24.03 -1.93
CA GLY A 327 -3.31 23.89 -2.41
C GLY A 327 -4.18 22.96 -1.56
N PHE A 328 -3.61 21.88 -1.02
CA PHE A 328 -4.33 20.98 -0.10
C PHE A 328 -4.67 21.68 1.22
N VAL A 329 -3.71 22.42 1.80
CA VAL A 329 -3.93 23.21 3.01
C VAL A 329 -5.01 24.27 2.78
N ALA A 330 -4.92 25.01 1.67
CA ALA A 330 -5.90 26.03 1.31
C ALA A 330 -7.32 25.46 1.11
N ALA A 331 -7.42 24.29 0.47
CA ALA A 331 -8.70 23.60 0.27
C ALA A 331 -9.34 23.14 1.58
N GLY A 332 -8.53 22.75 2.57
CA GLY A 332 -9.03 22.37 3.90
C GLY A 332 -9.48 23.55 4.77
N SER A 333 -9.09 24.79 4.41
CA SER A 333 -9.40 26.02 5.15
C SER A 333 -10.50 26.88 4.54
N ALA A 334 -11.04 26.51 3.36
CA ALA A 334 -12.07 27.29 2.68
C ALA A 334 -13.47 26.91 3.20
N ASP A 335 -14.25 27.89 3.68
CA ASP A 335 -15.64 27.69 4.14
C ASP A 335 -16.58 27.29 2.98
N ASP A 336 -16.26 27.70 1.75
CA ASP A 336 -17.00 27.33 0.55
C ASP A 336 -16.15 26.41 -0.34
N GLY A 337 -16.60 25.16 -0.50
CA GLY A 337 -15.93 24.09 -1.28
C GLY A 337 -15.69 24.36 -2.77
N VAL A 338 -15.89 25.60 -3.24
CA VAL A 338 -15.75 26.05 -4.63
C VAL A 338 -14.34 26.59 -4.93
N ALA A 339 -13.56 27.02 -3.93
CA ALA A 339 -12.19 27.52 -4.15
C ALA A 339 -11.16 26.42 -4.47
N ALA A 340 -11.50 25.14 -4.29
CA ALA A 340 -10.60 24.01 -4.52
C ALA A 340 -10.42 23.64 -6.01
N THR A 341 -11.28 24.11 -6.91
CA THR A 341 -11.31 23.67 -8.33
C THR A 341 -10.42 24.49 -9.27
N ASP A 342 -9.93 25.67 -8.89
CA ASP A 342 -9.07 26.55 -9.72
C ASP A 342 -7.73 26.94 -9.05
N GLY A 343 -7.29 26.16 -8.05
CA GLY A 343 -6.11 26.47 -7.23
C GLY A 343 -4.80 25.75 -7.62
N PRO A 344 -3.71 26.01 -6.88
CA PRO A 344 -2.39 25.40 -7.09
C PRO A 344 -2.40 23.86 -7.02
N LEU A 345 -3.33 23.27 -6.25
CA LEU A 345 -3.51 21.81 -6.19
C LEU A 345 -3.87 21.22 -7.56
N ARG A 346 -4.79 21.85 -8.31
CA ARG A 346 -5.18 21.38 -9.64
C ARG A 346 -4.02 21.45 -10.62
N ILE A 347 -3.23 22.54 -10.58
CA ILE A 347 -2.03 22.70 -11.41
C ILE A 347 -1.03 21.59 -11.10
N ALA A 348 -0.81 21.29 -9.81
CA ALA A 348 0.07 20.21 -9.39
C ALA A 348 -0.41 18.84 -9.90
N VAL A 349 -1.69 18.52 -9.71
CA VAL A 349 -2.30 17.26 -10.18
C VAL A 349 -2.15 17.10 -11.69
N ILE A 350 -2.49 18.14 -12.46
CA ILE A 350 -2.31 18.13 -13.92
C ILE A 350 -0.83 17.95 -14.28
N GLY A 351 0.08 18.67 -13.60
CA GLY A 351 1.52 18.54 -13.83
C GLY A 351 2.05 17.13 -13.58
N PHE A 352 1.63 16.47 -12.49
CA PHE A 352 1.99 15.08 -12.21
C PHE A 352 1.41 14.11 -13.24
N ILE A 353 0.16 14.32 -13.70
CA ILE A 353 -0.45 13.53 -14.79
C ILE A 353 0.36 13.69 -16.08
N VAL A 354 0.72 14.92 -16.45
CA VAL A 354 1.53 15.20 -17.64
C VAL A 354 2.90 14.52 -17.55
N LEU A 355 3.57 14.60 -16.39
CA LEU A 355 4.84 13.90 -16.17
C LEU A 355 4.68 12.38 -16.29
N PHE A 356 3.60 11.81 -15.76
CA PHE A 356 3.32 10.38 -15.85
C PHE A 356 3.07 9.94 -17.30
N LEU A 357 2.21 10.66 -18.02
CA LEU A 357 1.92 10.39 -19.44
C LEU A 357 3.18 10.52 -20.30
N PHE A 358 3.99 11.57 -20.08
CA PHE A 358 5.28 11.74 -20.74
C PHE A 358 6.20 10.54 -20.47
N ALA A 359 6.33 10.11 -19.21
CA ALA A 359 7.15 8.97 -18.83
C ALA A 359 6.67 7.67 -19.47
N MET A 360 5.36 7.48 -19.65
CA MET A 360 4.80 6.30 -20.33
C MET A 360 5.14 6.30 -21.83
N VAL A 361 4.98 7.43 -22.51
CA VAL A 361 5.21 7.55 -23.96
C VAL A 361 6.70 7.60 -24.30
N ALA A 362 7.45 8.50 -23.67
CA ALA A 362 8.86 8.74 -23.95
C ALA A 362 9.79 7.72 -23.28
N ARG A 363 9.29 6.92 -22.33
CA ARG A 363 10.07 5.96 -21.51
C ARG A 363 11.26 6.59 -20.77
N ARG A 364 11.19 7.90 -20.52
CA ARG A 364 12.17 8.73 -19.79
C ARG A 364 11.47 9.94 -19.20
N MET A 365 12.10 10.62 -18.25
CA MET A 365 11.58 11.89 -17.71
C MET A 365 12.10 13.09 -18.53
N PRO A 366 11.45 14.27 -18.46
CA PRO A 366 11.90 15.44 -19.22
C PRO A 366 13.35 15.84 -18.96
N TRP A 367 13.78 15.78 -17.69
CA TRP A 367 15.17 16.08 -17.28
C TRP A 367 16.18 14.99 -17.69
N ASP A 368 15.73 13.80 -18.11
CA ASP A 368 16.62 12.78 -18.70
C ASP A 368 17.14 13.20 -20.10
N SER A 369 16.62 14.29 -20.69
CA SER A 369 17.12 14.87 -21.95
C SER A 369 18.52 15.49 -21.82
N ILE A 370 18.98 15.80 -20.60
CA ILE A 370 20.33 16.31 -20.35
C ILE A 370 21.35 15.20 -20.67
N PRO A 371 22.30 15.42 -21.60
CA PRO A 371 23.22 14.38 -22.07
C PRO A 371 24.08 13.77 -20.95
N GLY A 372 24.38 12.47 -21.10
CA GLY A 372 25.25 11.71 -20.21
C GLY A 372 25.79 10.46 -20.91
N GLU A 373 26.74 9.79 -20.28
CA GLU A 373 27.32 8.56 -20.79
C GLU A 373 26.41 7.38 -20.38
N ARG A 374 25.96 6.60 -21.37
CA ARG A 374 25.31 5.31 -21.10
C ARG A 374 26.44 4.34 -20.77
N ALA A 375 26.31 3.61 -19.65
CA ALA A 375 27.21 2.50 -19.37
C ALA A 375 27.30 1.63 -20.63
N ALA A 376 28.52 1.50 -21.18
CA ALA A 376 28.77 0.56 -22.24
C ALA A 376 28.40 -0.82 -21.69
N HIS A 377 27.37 -1.46 -22.25
CA HIS A 377 27.25 -2.89 -22.06
C HIS A 377 28.55 -3.46 -22.62
N VAL A 378 29.34 -4.09 -21.75
CA VAL A 378 30.40 -5.01 -22.17
C VAL A 378 29.68 -6.15 -22.89
N VAL A 379 29.40 -5.95 -24.17
CA VAL A 379 29.19 -7.04 -25.10
C VAL A 379 30.59 -7.58 -25.33
N GLY A 380 30.99 -8.55 -24.50
CA GLY A 380 32.21 -9.30 -24.73
C GLY A 380 32.04 -10.12 -26.00
N GLU A 381 32.42 -9.54 -27.13
CA GLU A 381 32.83 -10.31 -28.30
C GLU A 381 34.16 -11.00 -27.99
N SER A 382 34.14 -12.32 -27.93
CA SER A 382 35.08 -13.23 -28.64
C SER A 382 34.93 -14.64 -28.08
N VAL A 383 33.89 -15.35 -28.53
CA VAL A 383 33.96 -16.81 -28.53
C VAL A 383 34.95 -17.16 -29.65
N SER A 384 36.20 -17.41 -29.27
CA SER A 384 37.18 -18.06 -30.14
C SER A 384 36.68 -19.49 -30.43
N PRO A 385 36.67 -19.98 -31.67
CA PRO A 385 36.28 -21.34 -31.96
C PRO A 385 37.40 -22.28 -31.48
N ILE A 386 37.10 -23.09 -30.46
CA ILE A 386 37.97 -24.19 -30.06
C ILE A 386 38.01 -25.19 -31.23
N SER A 387 39.17 -25.27 -31.88
CA SER A 387 39.53 -26.34 -32.81
C SER A 387 39.62 -27.68 -32.07
N PRO A 388 39.17 -28.80 -32.65
CA PRO A 388 39.28 -30.11 -32.02
C PRO A 388 40.70 -30.64 -32.21
N ALA A 389 41.48 -30.71 -31.13
CA ALA A 389 42.73 -31.44 -31.10
C ALA A 389 42.56 -32.73 -30.30
N SER A 390 42.54 -33.83 -31.05
CA SER A 390 42.90 -35.18 -30.63
C SER A 390 44.23 -35.21 -29.87
N HIS A 391 44.32 -35.99 -28.79
CA HIS A 391 45.26 -37.12 -28.63
C HIS A 391 45.39 -37.55 -27.15
N CYS A 392 45.37 -38.88 -26.99
CA CYS A 392 45.78 -39.74 -25.86
C CYS A 392 44.86 -39.84 -24.64
#